data_AF-A0A7C7TVD6-F1
#
_entry.id   AF-A0A7C7TVD6-F1
#
_cell.length_a   1.000
_cell.length_b   1.000
_cell.length_c   1.000
_cell.angle_alpha   90.00
_cell.angle_beta   90.00
_cell.angle_gamma   90.00
#
_symmetry.space_group_name_H-M   'P 1'
#
loop_
_entity.id
_entity.type
_entity.pdbx_description
1 polymer ?
#
loop_
_entity_poly.entity_id
_entity_poly.type
_entity_poly.pdbx_seq_one_letter_code
_entity_poly.pdbx_strand_id
1 'polypeptide(L)'
;MKNILSYKITLTICAVMLILTGLMMHIDPAHVSGSEFPNAQGADNIYHVIGSLLFLVASITFFAGRVEDTKSQQLLLNGCVLGFAVMFITAGLMTVTQVGNLGVATTELAILTALCLYKRVTHSL
;
A
#
# COMPACT_ATOMS: atom_id res chain seq x y z
N MET A 1 7.45 26.24 -6.01
CA MET A 1 6.42 25.30 -6.51
C MET A 1 5.27 25.31 -5.54
N LYS A 2 4.03 25.59 -5.98
CA LYS A 2 2.85 25.52 -5.11
C LYS A 2 2.71 24.06 -4.68
N ASN A 3 2.69 23.79 -3.37
CA ASN A 3 2.58 22.45 -2.80
C ASN A 3 1.19 21.87 -3.14
N ILE A 4 1.03 21.36 -4.38
CA ILE A 4 -0.22 20.78 -4.90
C ILE A 4 -0.62 19.54 -4.07
N LEU A 5 0.36 18.84 -3.51
CA LEU A 5 0.14 17.66 -2.70
C LEU A 5 0.12 18.04 -1.21
N SER A 6 -1.07 18.09 -0.60
CA SER A 6 -1.22 18.17 0.87
C SER A 6 -1.12 16.77 1.49
N TYR A 7 -0.77 16.68 2.79
CA TYR A 7 -0.76 15.40 3.52
C TYR A 7 -2.09 14.65 3.38
N LYS A 8 -3.21 15.38 3.46
CA LYS A 8 -4.55 14.82 3.26
C LYS A 8 -4.69 14.14 1.89
N ILE A 9 -4.19 14.77 0.84
CA ILE A 9 -4.27 14.24 -0.53
C ILE A 9 -3.37 13.01 -0.66
N THR A 10 -2.12 13.06 -0.18
CA THR A 10 -1.20 11.91 -0.22
C THR A 10 -1.78 10.69 0.50
N LEU A 11 -2.30 10.88 1.72
CA LEU A 11 -2.89 9.82 2.51
C LEU A 11 -4.18 9.27 1.88
N THR A 12 -4.98 10.14 1.25
CA THR A 12 -6.18 9.72 0.51
C THR A 12 -5.80 8.85 -0.69
N ILE A 13 -4.77 9.24 -1.46
CA ILE A 13 -4.27 8.43 -2.59
C ILE A 13 -3.81 7.06 -2.08
N CYS A 14 -3.06 7.01 -0.98
CA CYS A 14 -2.61 5.74 -0.39
C CYS A 14 -3.78 4.86 0.02
N ALA A 15 -4.80 5.43 0.68
CA ALA A 15 -6.00 4.70 1.07
C ALA A 15 -6.77 4.16 -0.14
N VAL A 16 -6.94 4.95 -1.20
CA VAL A 16 -7.63 4.52 -2.43
C VAL A 16 -6.89 3.36 -3.10
N MET A 17 -5.56 3.43 -3.22
CA MET A 17 -4.78 2.34 -3.81
C MET A 17 -4.92 1.05 -2.98
N LEU A 18 -4.84 1.13 -1.65
CA LEU A 18 -5.04 -0.01 -0.76
C LEU A 18 -6.45 -0.61 -0.89
N ILE A 19 -7.49 0.21 -1.05
CA ILE A 19 -8.87 -0.22 -1.29
C ILE A 19 -8.97 -0.97 -2.61
N LEU A 20 -8.38 -0.45 -3.69
CA LEU A 20 -8.43 -1.08 -5.01
C LEU A 20 -7.73 -2.45 -5.00
N THR A 21 -6.55 -2.53 -4.38
CA THR A 21 -5.83 -3.80 -4.21
C THR A 21 -6.64 -4.78 -3.35
N GLY A 22 -7.17 -4.35 -2.21
CA GLY A 22 -7.99 -5.20 -1.33
C GLY A 22 -9.29 -5.66 -1.99
N LEU A 23 -9.87 -4.85 -2.87
CA LEU A 23 -11.07 -5.19 -3.63
C LEU A 23 -10.79 -6.28 -4.67
N MET A 24 -9.69 -6.17 -5.42
CA MET A 24 -9.25 -7.21 -6.37
C MET A 24 -9.08 -8.56 -5.67
N MET A 25 -8.49 -8.56 -4.47
CA MET A 25 -8.31 -9.77 -3.65
C MET A 25 -9.64 -10.36 -3.11
N HIS A 26 -10.73 -9.60 -3.12
CA HIS A 26 -12.06 -10.09 -2.75
C HIS A 26 -12.91 -10.54 -3.94
N ILE A 27 -12.77 -9.87 -5.08
CA ILE A 27 -13.57 -10.16 -6.28
C ILE A 27 -13.05 -11.39 -7.00
N ASP A 28 -11.72 -11.50 -7.15
CA ASP A 28 -11.10 -12.59 -7.89
C ASP A 28 -9.80 -13.07 -7.22
N PRO A 29 -9.90 -13.67 -6.01
CA PRO A 29 -8.73 -14.17 -5.29
C PRO A 29 -7.97 -15.24 -6.06
N ALA A 30 -8.67 -16.04 -6.87
CA ALA A 30 -8.06 -17.11 -7.65
C ALA A 30 -7.17 -16.56 -8.78
N HIS A 31 -7.61 -15.49 -9.45
CA HIS A 31 -6.78 -14.81 -10.43
C HIS A 31 -5.54 -14.17 -9.79
N VAL A 32 -5.70 -13.50 -8.65
CA VAL A 32 -4.58 -12.87 -7.93
C VAL A 32 -3.59 -13.93 -7.45
N SER A 33 -4.07 -14.97 -6.76
CA SER A 33 -3.23 -16.09 -6.28
C SER A 33 -2.53 -16.82 -7.41
N GLY A 34 -3.25 -17.13 -8.50
CA GLY A 34 -2.68 -17.84 -9.65
C GLY A 34 -1.65 -17.01 -10.42
N SER A 35 -1.81 -15.69 -10.47
CA SER A 35 -0.86 -14.77 -11.11
C SER A 35 0.39 -14.54 -10.25
N GLU A 36 0.22 -14.38 -8.93
CA GLU A 36 1.32 -14.07 -8.02
C GLU A 36 2.07 -15.33 -7.55
N PHE A 37 1.37 -16.43 -7.32
CA PHE A 37 1.94 -17.68 -6.82
C PHE A 37 1.34 -18.88 -7.59
N PRO A 38 1.78 -19.13 -8.84
CA PRO A 38 1.19 -20.16 -9.71
C PRO A 38 1.26 -21.60 -9.13
N ASN A 39 2.13 -21.84 -8.15
CA ASN A 39 2.26 -23.13 -7.45
C ASN A 39 1.50 -23.22 -6.12
N ALA A 40 0.86 -22.14 -5.65
CA ALA A 40 0.11 -22.13 -4.38
C ALA A 40 -1.36 -22.47 -4.65
N GLN A 41 -1.69 -23.76 -4.70
CA GLN A 41 -3.07 -24.21 -4.89
C GLN A 41 -3.87 -24.17 -3.57
N GLY A 42 -5.09 -23.62 -3.61
CA GLY A 42 -6.04 -23.63 -2.49
C GLY A 42 -5.83 -22.55 -1.43
N ALA A 43 -5.02 -21.52 -1.71
CA ALA A 43 -4.75 -20.41 -0.80
C ALA A 43 -5.77 -19.25 -0.91
N ASP A 44 -6.84 -19.39 -1.69
CA ASP A 44 -7.76 -18.28 -2.03
C ASP A 44 -8.39 -17.61 -0.80
N ASN A 45 -8.63 -18.37 0.27
CA ASN A 45 -9.14 -17.82 1.54
C ASN A 45 -8.17 -16.84 2.21
N ILE A 46 -6.85 -16.99 2.02
CA ILE A 46 -5.89 -16.07 2.64
C ILE A 46 -5.94 -14.69 1.98
N TYR A 47 -6.27 -14.63 0.69
CA TYR A 47 -6.42 -13.37 -0.05
C TYR A 47 -7.62 -12.56 0.41
N HIS A 48 -8.72 -13.21 0.81
CA HIS A 48 -9.82 -12.51 1.48
C HIS A 48 -9.40 -11.90 2.82
N VAL A 49 -8.58 -12.61 3.60
CA VAL A 49 -8.07 -12.09 4.89
C VAL A 49 -7.12 -10.92 4.66
N ILE A 50 -6.18 -11.05 3.71
CA ILE A 50 -5.25 -9.98 3.34
C ILE A 50 -6.03 -8.77 2.80
N GLY A 51 -7.00 -8.98 1.91
CA GLY A 51 -7.85 -7.92 1.38
C GLY A 51 -8.63 -7.19 2.49
N SER A 52 -9.19 -7.92 3.45
CA SER A 52 -9.87 -7.33 4.62
C SER A 52 -8.92 -6.48 5.47
N LEU A 53 -7.68 -6.95 5.66
CA LEU A 53 -6.65 -6.20 6.38
C LEU A 53 -6.27 -4.91 5.63
N LEU A 54 -6.13 -4.98 4.30
CA LEU A 54 -5.87 -3.80 3.47
C LEU A 54 -7.00 -2.77 3.57
N PHE A 55 -8.27 -3.21 3.58
CA PHE A 55 -9.42 -2.33 3.81
C PHE A 55 -9.40 -1.67 5.19
N LEU A 56 -9.03 -2.42 6.24
CA LEU A 56 -8.90 -1.88 7.58
C LEU A 56 -7.82 -0.79 7.64
N VAL A 57 -6.63 -1.08 7.10
CA VAL A 57 -5.52 -0.12 7.05
C VAL A 57 -5.91 1.11 6.23
N ALA A 58 -6.52 0.92 5.06
CA ALA A 58 -6.97 2.02 4.22
C ALA A 58 -8.00 2.92 4.93
N SER A 59 -8.94 2.32 5.66
CA SER A 59 -9.93 3.06 6.44
C SER A 59 -9.26 3.90 7.52
N ILE A 60 -8.33 3.32 8.28
CA ILE A 60 -7.55 4.05 9.30
C ILE A 60 -6.76 5.18 8.65
N THR A 61 -6.06 4.92 7.55
CA THR A 61 -5.27 5.93 6.83
C THR A 61 -6.15 7.08 6.34
N PHE A 62 -7.32 6.78 5.80
CA PHE A 62 -8.28 7.77 5.31
C PHE A 62 -8.85 8.63 6.45
N PHE A 63 -9.30 8.01 7.54
CA PHE A 63 -9.85 8.74 8.69
C PHE A 63 -8.79 9.57 9.41
N ALA A 64 -7.61 9.00 9.66
CA ALA A 64 -6.52 9.72 10.33
C ALA A 64 -5.97 10.86 9.45
N GLY A 65 -6.00 10.72 8.12
CA GLY A 65 -5.70 11.82 7.20
C GLY A 65 -6.70 12.98 7.26
N ARG A 66 -7.91 12.80 7.81
CA ARG A 66 -8.91 13.87 7.94
C ARG A 66 -8.70 14.73 9.19
N VAL A 67 -7.99 14.21 10.20
CA VAL A 67 -7.63 14.94 11.43
C VAL A 67 -6.80 16.17 11.06
N GLU A 68 -7.12 17.34 11.61
CA GLU A 68 -6.44 18.61 11.24
C GLU A 68 -5.06 18.78 11.86
N ASP A 69 -4.70 17.97 12.86
CA ASP A 69 -3.40 18.00 13.49
C ASP A 69 -2.28 17.53 12.54
N THR A 70 -1.38 18.45 12.19
CA THR A 70 -0.31 18.22 11.22
C THR A 70 0.74 17.23 11.73
N LYS A 71 0.99 17.19 13.04
CA LYS A 71 1.93 16.22 13.65
C LYS A 71 1.41 14.79 13.50
N SER A 72 0.12 14.58 13.76
CA SER A 72 -0.54 13.29 13.62
C SER A 72 -0.52 12.80 12.17
N GLN A 73 -0.82 13.69 11.21
CA GLN A 73 -0.71 13.38 9.78
C GLN A 73 0.72 13.01 9.36
N GLN A 74 1.72 13.72 9.88
CA GLN A 74 3.13 13.44 9.60
C GLN A 74 3.58 12.10 10.18
N LEU A 75 3.14 11.76 11.38
CA LEU A 75 3.47 10.51 12.05
C LEU A 75 2.82 9.31 11.34
N LEU A 76 1.57 9.47 10.90
CA LEU A 76 0.89 8.50 10.05
C LEU A 76 1.59 8.32 8.71
N LEU A 77 2.01 9.41 8.05
CA LEU A 77 2.76 9.33 6.80
C LEU A 77 4.09 8.59 6.97
N ASN A 78 4.81 8.81 8.08
CA ASN A 78 6.02 8.04 8.39
C ASN A 78 5.71 6.55 8.59
N GLY A 79 4.59 6.22 9.23
CA GLY A 79 4.09 4.85 9.35
C GLY A 79 3.79 4.21 7.99
N CYS A 80 3.13 4.95 7.09
CA CYS A 80 2.88 4.51 5.71
C CYS A 80 4.19 4.29 4.93
N VAL A 81 5.16 5.21 5.01
CA VAL A 81 6.49 5.02 4.39
C VAL A 81 7.13 3.73 4.87
N LEU A 82 7.16 3.50 6.18
CA LEU A 82 7.78 2.31 6.74
C LEU A 82 7.05 1.03 6.29
N GLY A 83 5.71 1.02 6.38
CA GLY A 83 4.90 -0.12 5.96
C GLY A 83 5.06 -0.45 4.48
N PHE A 84 4.99 0.55 3.60
CA PHE A 84 5.17 0.35 2.16
C PHE A 84 6.59 -0.07 1.81
N ALA A 85 7.61 0.48 2.48
CA ALA A 85 9.00 0.09 2.26
C ALA A 85 9.26 -1.36 2.67
N VAL A 86 8.73 -1.80 3.81
CA VAL A 86 8.85 -3.20 4.25
C VAL A 86 8.15 -4.13 3.27
N MET A 87 6.91 -3.82 2.89
CA MET A 87 6.19 -4.63 1.90
C MET A 87 6.89 -4.66 0.54
N PHE A 88 7.45 -3.53 0.09
CA PHE A 88 8.24 -3.45 -1.14
C PHE A 88 9.46 -4.38 -1.10
N ILE A 89 10.23 -4.34 -0.01
CA ILE A 89 11.41 -5.19 0.17
C ILE A 89 10.99 -6.66 0.21
N THR A 90 9.93 -7.00 0.93
CA THR A 90 9.43 -8.38 1.02
C THR A 90 8.94 -8.90 -0.34
N ALA A 91 8.09 -8.16 -1.04
CA ALA A 91 7.58 -8.54 -2.36
C ALA A 91 8.70 -8.59 -3.42
N GLY A 92 9.64 -7.63 -3.36
CA GLY A 92 10.81 -7.60 -4.22
C GLY A 92 11.74 -8.79 -3.99
N LEU A 93 11.98 -9.17 -2.72
CA LEU A 93 12.77 -10.35 -2.40
C LEU A 93 12.10 -11.62 -2.92
N MET A 94 10.80 -11.79 -2.69
CA MET A 94 10.03 -12.94 -3.22
C MET A 94 10.05 -13.01 -4.74
N THR A 95 10.07 -11.86 -5.42
CA THR A 95 10.18 -11.78 -6.89
C THR A 95 11.58 -12.19 -7.37
N VAL A 96 12.64 -11.70 -6.72
CA VAL A 96 14.04 -12.01 -7.08
C VAL A 96 14.38 -13.47 -6.80
N THR A 97 13.86 -14.05 -5.72
CA THR A 97 14.05 -15.47 -5.38
C THR A 97 13.09 -16.40 -6.12
N GLN A 98 12.26 -15.88 -7.03
CA GLN A 98 11.28 -16.63 -7.82
C GLN A 98 10.25 -17.42 -6.98
N VAL A 99 9.99 -16.96 -5.76
CA VAL A 99 8.96 -17.52 -4.88
C VAL A 99 7.56 -17.09 -5.33
N GLY A 100 7.44 -15.90 -5.93
CA GLY A 100 6.20 -15.41 -6.54
C GLY A 100 6.47 -14.36 -7.63
N ASN A 101 5.52 -14.17 -8.53
CA ASN A 101 5.58 -13.19 -9.62
C ASN A 101 4.88 -11.87 -9.20
N LEU A 102 5.46 -11.17 -8.21
CA LEU A 102 4.86 -9.97 -7.61
C LEU A 102 5.31 -8.65 -8.27
N GLY A 103 5.72 -8.67 -9.54
CA GLY A 103 6.28 -7.48 -10.22
C GLY A 103 5.35 -6.26 -10.22
N VAL A 104 4.04 -6.48 -10.38
CA VAL A 104 3.03 -5.41 -10.33
C VAL A 104 2.91 -4.85 -8.92
N ALA A 105 2.70 -5.70 -7.90
CA ALA A 105 2.62 -5.28 -6.50
C ALA A 105 3.88 -4.54 -6.03
N THR A 106 5.06 -5.02 -6.45
CA THR A 106 6.35 -4.40 -6.14
C THR A 106 6.45 -2.98 -6.74
N THR A 107 5.94 -2.79 -7.96
CA THR A 107 5.91 -1.47 -8.61
C THR A 107 4.97 -0.50 -7.89
N GLU A 108 3.75 -0.95 -7.53
CA GLU A 108 2.78 -0.13 -6.81
C GLU A 108 3.31 0.32 -5.44
N LEU A 109 3.91 -0.60 -4.68
CA LEU A 109 4.51 -0.30 -3.38
C LEU A 109 5.70 0.67 -3.49
N ALA A 110 6.49 0.58 -4.55
CA ALA A 110 7.57 1.53 -4.82
C ALA A 110 7.03 2.95 -5.04
N ILE A 111 5.99 3.08 -5.88
CA ILE A 111 5.35 4.37 -6.19
C ILE A 111 4.74 4.98 -4.93
N LEU A 112 4.03 4.19 -4.13
CA LEU A 112 3.44 4.65 -2.86
C LEU A 112 4.50 5.10 -1.86
N THR A 113 5.59 4.34 -1.73
CA THR A 113 6.73 4.70 -0.87
C THR A 113 7.37 6.01 -1.32
N ALA A 114 7.64 6.15 -2.62
CA ALA A 114 8.23 7.35 -3.21
C ALA A 114 7.33 8.58 -3.04
N LEU A 115 6.01 8.43 -3.24
CA LEU A 115 5.04 9.50 -3.07
C LEU A 115 4.99 9.99 -1.60
N CYS A 116 4.98 9.06 -0.65
CA CYS A 116 4.99 9.40 0.77
C CYS A 116 6.31 10.06 1.19
N LEU A 117 7.46 9.55 0.71
CA LEU A 117 8.77 10.14 0.95
C LEU A 117 8.90 11.54 0.36
N TYR A 118 8.47 11.74 -0.89
CA TYR A 118 8.47 13.04 -1.54
C TYR A 118 7.69 14.07 -0.70
N LYS A 119 6.51 13.70 -0.21
CA LYS A 119 5.72 14.62 0.62
C LYS A 119 6.40 14.91 1.97
N ARG A 120 7.05 13.92 2.59
CA ARG A 120 7.81 14.10 3.83
C ARG A 120 8.96 15.08 3.65
N VAL A 121 9.74 14.95 2.58
CA VAL A 121 10.93 15.78 2.32
C VAL A 121 10.54 17.21 1.94
N THR A 122 9.51 17.37 1.10
CA THR A 122 9.03 18.70 0.63
C THR A 122 8.31 19.53 1.70
N HIS A 123 7.97 18.96 2.85
CA HIS A 123 7.43 19.70 3.99
C HIS A 123 8.51 20.21 4.96
N SER A 124 9.75 19.72 4.83
CA SER A 124 10.88 20.09 5.69
C SER A 124 11.61 21.38 5.25
N LEU A 125 11.08 22.09 4.25
CA LEU A 125 11.70 23.25 3.60
C LEU A 125 10.68 24.39 3.51
#